data_AF-A0A2X2XWU1-F1
#
_entry.id   AF-A0A2X2XWU1-F1
#
_cell.length_a   1.000
_cell.length_b   1.000
_cell.length_c   1.000
_cell.angle_alpha   90.00
_cell.angle_beta   90.00
_cell.angle_gamma   90.00
#
_symmetry.space_group_name_H-M   'P 1'
#
loop_
_entity.id
_entity.type
_entity.pdbx_description
1 polymer ?
#
loop_
_entity_poly.entity_id
_entity_poly.type
_entity_poly.pdbx_seq_one_letter_code
_entity_poly.pdbx_strand_id
1 'polypeptide(L)'
;MDDLILKRCKYCDKTYEGTSESCCCSEPCNIKYQKYMKQREKTETPVKIFSIILLLIFFINIMFLPNNPISKYLFIAISLIAPALHVIFPFGEDKGLQKRGVKKTKILFRTIGIAILIYILTYYFLEQL
;
A
#
# COMPACT_ATOMS: atom_id res chain seq x y z
N MET A 1 -30.39 28.88 -12.73
CA MET A 1 -29.18 28.61 -13.55
C MET A 1 -28.19 28.00 -12.60
N ASP A 2 -27.77 26.77 -12.85
CA ASP A 2 -26.72 26.15 -12.04
C ASP A 2 -25.39 26.82 -12.39
N ASP A 3 -24.67 27.34 -11.39
CA ASP A 3 -23.35 27.92 -11.60
C ASP A 3 -22.38 26.82 -12.04
N LEU A 4 -22.03 26.84 -13.32
CA LEU A 4 -21.03 25.97 -13.92
C LEU A 4 -19.64 26.49 -13.53
N ILE A 5 -18.87 25.65 -12.82
CA ILE A 5 -17.52 25.98 -12.36
C ILE A 5 -16.53 25.07 -13.10
N LEU A 6 -15.40 25.63 -13.51
CA LEU A 6 -14.31 24.86 -14.08
C LEU A 6 -13.64 23.98 -13.00
N LYS A 7 -13.71 22.67 -13.17
CA LYS A 7 -13.22 21.66 -12.21
C LYS A 7 -12.34 20.62 -12.90
N ARG A 8 -11.52 19.90 -12.13
CA ARG A 8 -10.82 18.69 -12.61
C ARG A 8 -11.60 17.43 -12.26
N CYS A 9 -11.72 16.52 -13.22
CA CYS A 9 -12.35 15.20 -13.01
C CYS A 9 -11.46 14.31 -12.13
N LYS A 10 -12.01 13.76 -11.05
CA LYS A 10 -11.26 12.87 -10.13
C LYS A 10 -10.79 11.55 -10.74
N TYR A 11 -11.27 11.18 -11.93
CA TYR A 11 -10.90 9.93 -12.61
C TYR A 11 -9.87 10.12 -13.72
N CYS A 12 -10.10 11.08 -14.62
CA CYS A 12 -9.27 11.27 -15.81
C CYS A 12 -8.40 12.54 -15.78
N ASP A 13 -8.45 13.30 -14.69
CA ASP A 13 -7.73 14.56 -14.46
C ASP A 13 -7.99 15.68 -15.48
N LYS A 14 -8.92 15.48 -16.41
CA LYS A 14 -9.33 16.51 -17.37
C LYS A 14 -10.11 17.63 -16.68
N THR A 15 -9.87 18.86 -17.09
CA THR A 15 -10.71 20.00 -16.75
C THR A 15 -12.04 19.92 -17.48
N TYR A 16 -13.14 20.24 -16.79
CA TYR A 16 -14.49 20.27 -17.33
C TYR A 16 -15.33 21.31 -16.59
N GLU A 17 -16.34 21.85 -17.25
CA GLU A 17 -17.36 22.70 -16.60
C GLU A 17 -18.43 21.81 -15.99
N GLY A 18 -18.72 22.01 -14.71
CA GLY A 18 -19.71 21.22 -14.02
C GLY A 18 -20.25 21.92 -12.78
N THR A 19 -21.38 21.43 -12.30
CA THR A 19 -22.02 21.94 -11.08
C THR A 19 -21.17 21.64 -9.84
N SER A 20 -21.44 22.34 -8.73
CA SER A 20 -20.80 22.12 -7.42
C SER A 20 -20.86 20.65 -6.96
N GLU A 21 -21.93 19.93 -7.32
CA GLU A 21 -22.14 18.53 -6.97
C GLU A 21 -21.42 17.53 -7.89
N SER A 22 -21.13 17.92 -9.14
CA SER A 22 -20.47 17.02 -10.09
C SER A 22 -19.02 16.71 -9.66
N CYS A 23 -18.70 15.42 -9.59
CA CYS A 23 -17.38 14.88 -9.20
C CYS A 23 -16.53 14.45 -10.41
N CYS A 24 -17.17 14.17 -11.55
CA CYS A 24 -16.55 13.66 -12.75
C CYS A 24 -17.09 14.35 -14.01
N CYS A 25 -16.29 14.39 -15.08
CA CYS A 25 -16.65 15.07 -16.33
C CYS A 25 -17.70 14.35 -17.18
N SER A 26 -18.04 13.11 -16.83
CA SER A 26 -19.01 12.29 -17.56
C SER A 26 -19.49 11.14 -16.67
N GLU A 27 -20.70 10.66 -16.93
CA GLU A 27 -21.26 9.47 -16.27
C GLU A 27 -20.35 8.23 -16.38
N PRO A 28 -19.76 7.88 -17.54
CA PRO A 28 -18.79 6.78 -17.61
C PRO A 28 -17.54 7.00 -16.74
N CYS A 29 -17.08 8.24 -16.55
CA CYS A 29 -16.00 8.52 -15.60
C CYS A 29 -16.47 8.34 -14.16
N ASN A 30 -17.70 8.76 -13.83
CA ASN A 30 -18.30 8.55 -12.51
C ASN A 30 -18.42 7.06 -12.17
N ILE A 31 -18.93 6.23 -13.08
CA ILE A 31 -19.05 4.78 -12.89
C ILE A 31 -17.67 4.13 -12.66
N LYS A 32 -16.66 4.51 -13.45
CA LYS A 32 -15.29 3.99 -13.28
C LYS A 32 -14.67 4.45 -11.96
N TYR A 33 -14.91 5.69 -11.57
CA TYR A 33 -14.47 6.24 -10.28
C TYR A 33 -15.12 5.51 -9.11
N GLN A 34 -16.45 5.34 -9.12
CA GLN A 34 -17.19 4.60 -8.09
C GLN A 34 -16.69 3.16 -7.96
N LYS A 35 -16.46 2.46 -9.08
CA LYS A 35 -15.88 1.11 -9.08
C LYS A 35 -14.47 1.08 -8.48
N TYR A 36 -13.65 2.09 -8.78
CA TYR A 36 -12.34 2.26 -8.16
C TYR A 36 -12.45 2.51 -6.66
N MET A 37 -13.33 3.41 -6.21
CA MET A 37 -13.53 3.72 -4.78
C MET A 37 -14.01 2.49 -4.00
N LYS A 38 -14.95 1.72 -4.55
CA LYS A 38 -15.43 0.47 -3.94
C LYS A 38 -14.35 -0.61 -3.85
N GLN A 39 -13.44 -0.69 -4.83
CA GLN A 39 -12.28 -1.59 -4.75
C GLN A 39 -11.23 -1.08 -3.77
N ARG A 40 -11.03 0.23 -3.73
CA ARG A 40 -10.12 0.90 -2.81
C ARG A 40 -10.54 0.64 -1.37
N GLU A 41 -11.78 0.90 -1.01
CA GLU A 41 -12.30 0.69 0.36
C GLU A 41 -12.05 -0.75 0.85
N LYS A 42 -12.31 -1.74 -0.01
CA LYS A 42 -12.02 -3.15 0.29
C LYS A 42 -10.54 -3.48 0.45
N THR A 43 -9.65 -2.67 -0.14
CA THR A 43 -8.20 -2.92 -0.16
C THR A 43 -7.45 -2.01 0.83
N GLU A 44 -8.02 -0.88 1.23
CA GLU A 44 -7.40 0.10 2.12
C GLU A 44 -7.23 -0.46 3.53
N THR A 45 -8.28 -1.03 4.12
CA THR A 45 -8.23 -1.64 5.44
C THR A 45 -7.16 -2.75 5.54
N PRO A 46 -7.12 -3.77 4.65
CA PRO A 46 -6.08 -4.80 4.74
C PRO A 46 -4.67 -4.26 4.46
N VAL A 47 -4.53 -3.25 3.60
CA VAL A 47 -3.24 -2.59 3.35
C VAL A 47 -2.75 -1.82 4.58
N LYS A 48 -3.63 -1.08 5.26
CA LYS A 48 -3.30 -0.40 6.52
C LYS A 48 -2.93 -1.40 7.62
N ILE A 49 -3.68 -2.48 7.77
CA ILE A 49 -3.39 -3.53 8.75
C ILE A 49 -2.01 -4.15 8.50
N PHE A 50 -1.71 -4.51 7.25
CA PHE A 50 -0.40 -5.08 6.90
C PHE A 50 0.75 -4.11 7.11
N SER A 51 0.54 -2.85 6.78
CA SER A 51 1.49 -1.76 7.04
C SER A 51 1.81 -1.65 8.54
N ILE A 52 0.81 -1.80 9.42
CA ILE A 52 1.00 -1.85 10.87
C ILE A 52 1.73 -3.13 11.29
N ILE A 53 1.37 -4.30 10.74
CA ILE A 53 2.05 -5.57 11.03
C ILE A 53 3.53 -5.50 10.65
N LEU A 54 3.86 -4.96 9.49
CA LEU A 54 5.25 -4.74 9.05
C LEU A 54 6.03 -3.87 10.05
N LEU A 55 5.39 -2.81 10.55
CA LEU A 55 5.99 -1.92 11.55
C LEU A 55 6.23 -2.65 12.88
N LEU A 56 5.26 -3.44 13.34
CA LEU A 56 5.40 -4.25 14.56
C LEU A 56 6.51 -5.28 14.42
N ILE A 57 6.59 -5.98 13.28
CA ILE A 57 7.68 -6.92 12.98
C ILE A 57 9.03 -6.18 13.06
N PHE A 58 9.15 -5.00 12.47
CA PHE A 58 10.38 -4.20 12.54
C PHE A 58 10.79 -3.86 13.99
N PHE A 59 9.84 -3.42 14.84
CA PHE A 59 10.13 -3.13 16.25
C PHE A 59 10.49 -4.37 17.08
N ILE A 60 9.77 -5.48 16.87
CA ILE A 60 10.06 -6.76 17.53
C ILE A 60 11.46 -7.24 17.15
N ASN A 61 11.79 -7.12 15.87
CA ASN A 61 13.13 -7.43 15.38
C ASN A 61 14.15 -6.58 16.17
N ILE A 62 14.06 -5.24 16.19
CA ILE A 62 15.05 -4.38 16.89
C ILE A 62 15.29 -4.80 18.35
N MET A 63 14.24 -5.24 19.07
CA MET A 63 14.40 -5.73 20.44
C MET A 63 15.11 -7.08 20.54
N PHE A 64 14.91 -7.97 19.57
CA PHE A 64 15.52 -9.30 19.52
C PHE A 64 16.67 -9.30 18.51
N LEU A 65 17.82 -8.74 18.91
CA LEU A 65 19.03 -8.81 18.11
C LEU A 65 19.66 -10.21 18.22
N PRO A 66 19.76 -10.98 17.14
CA PRO A 66 20.33 -12.32 17.24
C PRO A 66 21.85 -12.25 17.45
N ASN A 67 22.37 -13.15 18.28
CA ASN A 67 23.79 -13.21 18.64
C ASN A 67 24.66 -13.88 17.56
N ASN A 68 24.08 -14.70 16.68
CA ASN A 68 24.80 -15.36 15.59
C ASN A 68 25.07 -14.34 14.45
N PRO A 69 26.31 -14.28 13.91
CA PRO A 69 26.67 -13.31 12.88
C PRO A 69 25.83 -13.42 11.61
N ILE A 70 25.50 -14.64 11.16
CA ILE A 70 24.73 -14.87 9.93
C ILE A 70 23.30 -14.33 10.08
N SER A 71 22.65 -14.67 11.19
CA SER A 71 21.30 -14.17 11.48
C SER A 71 21.30 -12.67 11.73
N LYS A 72 22.36 -12.10 12.32
CA LYS A 72 22.51 -10.65 12.49
C LYS A 72 22.59 -9.89 11.16
N TYR A 73 23.32 -10.42 10.17
CA TYR A 73 23.37 -9.80 8.83
C TYR A 73 22.03 -9.88 8.09
N LEU A 74 21.38 -11.05 8.11
CA LEU A 74 20.04 -11.24 7.52
C LEU A 74 19.01 -10.30 8.18
N PHE A 75 19.10 -10.18 9.50
CA PHE A 75 18.26 -9.30 10.31
C PHE A 75 18.41 -7.83 9.93
N ILE A 76 19.64 -7.33 9.76
CA ILE A 76 19.90 -5.93 9.37
C ILE A 76 19.35 -5.66 7.96
N ALA A 77 19.58 -6.59 7.03
CA ALA A 77 19.10 -6.45 5.65
C ALA A 77 17.57 -6.33 5.58
N ILE A 78 16.84 -7.11 6.39
CA ILE A 78 15.37 -7.13 6.38
C ILE A 78 14.77 -5.96 7.15
N SER A 79 15.40 -5.59 8.27
CA SER A 79 15.05 -4.39 9.03
C SER A 79 15.07 -3.13 8.17
N LEU A 80 15.92 -3.05 7.14
CA LEU A 80 15.95 -1.93 6.19
C LEU A 80 14.82 -1.95 5.14
N ILE A 81 14.26 -3.12 4.83
CA ILE A 81 13.21 -3.27 3.81
C ILE A 81 11.87 -2.69 4.29
N ALA A 82 11.51 -2.87 5.57
CA ALA A 82 10.26 -2.37 6.13
C ALA A 82 10.11 -0.83 6.04
N PRO A 83 11.09 0.01 6.46
CA PRO A 83 11.00 1.46 6.30
C PRO A 83 11.10 1.88 4.83
N ALA A 84 11.90 1.21 3.99
CA ALA A 84 11.97 1.49 2.56
C ALA A 84 10.60 1.27 1.87
N LEU A 85 9.89 0.20 2.24
CA LEU A 85 8.54 -0.07 1.75
C LEU A 85 7.56 1.03 2.19
N HIS A 86 7.65 1.50 3.44
CA HIS A 86 6.81 2.61 3.93
C HIS A 86 7.05 3.94 3.21
N VAL A 87 8.29 4.25 2.87
CA VAL A 87 8.64 5.48 2.13
C VAL A 87 8.20 5.41 0.67
N ILE A 88 8.45 4.28 0.00
CA ILE A 88 8.09 4.08 -1.41
C ILE A 88 6.57 3.92 -1.58
N PHE A 89 5.93 3.32 -0.58
CA PHE A 89 4.50 3.07 -0.54
C PHE A 89 3.90 3.70 0.70
N PRO A 90 3.36 4.92 0.58
CA PRO A 90 2.58 5.50 1.65
C PRO A 90 1.23 4.76 1.69
N PHE A 91 1.24 3.55 2.23
CA PHE A 91 0.10 2.64 2.33
C PHE A 91 -1.07 3.24 3.11
N GLY A 92 -0.79 4.25 3.95
CA GLY A 92 -1.78 5.04 4.67
C GLY A 92 -2.33 6.24 3.91
N GLU A 93 -1.81 6.55 2.71
CA GLU A 93 -2.09 7.79 2.00
C GLU A 93 -2.81 7.50 0.66
N ASP A 94 -4.03 8.03 0.54
CA ASP A 94 -4.97 7.85 -0.57
C ASP A 94 -4.34 8.02 -1.97
N LYS A 95 -3.37 8.93 -2.06
CA LYS A 95 -2.65 9.28 -3.28
C LYS A 95 -1.79 8.14 -3.81
N GLY A 96 -1.24 7.29 -2.93
CA GLY A 96 -0.42 6.14 -3.33
C GLY A 96 -1.22 5.05 -4.04
N LEU A 97 -2.42 4.73 -3.53
CA LEU A 97 -3.37 3.80 -4.15
C LEU A 97 -3.93 4.33 -5.47
N GLN A 98 -4.20 5.64 -5.55
CA GLN A 98 -4.72 6.28 -6.76
C GLN A 98 -3.70 6.33 -7.89
N LYS A 99 -2.43 6.60 -7.58
CA LYS A 99 -1.37 6.74 -8.58
C LYS A 99 -0.89 5.41 -9.18
N ARG A 100 -0.90 4.31 -8.40
CA ARG A 100 -0.48 2.98 -8.89
C ARG A 100 -1.62 2.08 -9.33
N GLY A 101 -2.83 2.32 -8.83
CA GLY A 101 -4.02 1.50 -9.07
C GLY A 101 -4.08 0.25 -8.18
N VAL A 102 -5.29 -0.05 -7.72
CA VAL A 102 -5.60 -1.10 -6.73
C VAL A 102 -5.03 -2.49 -7.12
N LYS A 103 -5.06 -2.85 -8.40
CA LYS A 103 -4.55 -4.15 -8.88
C LYS A 103 -3.04 -4.33 -8.64
N LYS A 104 -2.24 -3.29 -8.92
CA LYS A 104 -0.78 -3.35 -8.75
C LYS A 104 -0.41 -3.44 -7.27
N THR A 105 -1.10 -2.68 -6.41
CA THR A 105 -0.90 -2.74 -4.95
C THR A 105 -1.22 -4.13 -4.39
N LYS A 106 -2.30 -4.77 -4.87
CA LYS A 106 -2.65 -6.13 -4.45
C LYS A 106 -1.60 -7.17 -4.83
N ILE A 107 -1.01 -7.08 -6.02
CA ILE A 107 0.06 -7.99 -6.45
C ILE A 107 1.30 -7.80 -5.58
N LEU A 108 1.73 -6.54 -5.42
CA LEU A 108 2.90 -6.20 -4.61
C LEU A 108 2.79 -6.74 -3.19
N PHE A 109 1.63 -6.53 -2.55
CA PHE A 109 1.34 -7.05 -1.22
C PHE A 109 1.52 -8.57 -1.14
N ARG A 110 0.97 -9.28 -2.13
CA ARG A 110 1.06 -10.74 -2.19
C ARG A 110 2.52 -11.20 -2.31
N THR A 111 3.32 -10.51 -3.11
CA THR A 111 4.75 -10.80 -3.26
C THR A 111 5.52 -10.56 -1.96
N ILE A 112 5.28 -9.44 -1.28
CA ILE A 112 5.94 -9.11 -0.01
C ILE A 112 5.56 -10.13 1.07
N GLY A 113 4.27 -10.47 1.18
CA GLY A 113 3.80 -11.47 2.14
C GLY A 113 4.46 -12.84 1.96
N ILE A 114 4.64 -13.28 0.71
CA ILE A 114 5.34 -14.54 0.40
C ILE A 114 6.82 -14.46 0.80
N ALA A 115 7.50 -13.35 0.51
CA ALA A 115 8.90 -13.17 0.88
C ALA A 115 9.12 -13.22 2.41
N ILE A 116 8.22 -12.59 3.18
CA ILE A 116 8.26 -12.64 4.65
C ILE A 116 8.06 -14.08 5.17
N LEU A 117 7.11 -14.83 4.58
CA LEU A 117 6.87 -16.23 4.93
C LEU A 117 8.12 -17.10 4.70
N ILE A 118 8.76 -16.96 3.55
CA ILE A 118 10.00 -17.68 3.22
C ILE A 118 11.10 -17.33 4.22
N TYR A 119 11.22 -16.05 4.60
CA TYR A 119 12.20 -15.62 5.59
C TYR A 119 11.97 -16.28 6.96
N ILE A 120 10.74 -16.24 7.48
CA ILE A 120 10.41 -16.84 8.79
C ILE A 120 10.74 -18.34 8.78
N LEU A 121 10.37 -19.05 7.71
CA LEU A 121 10.69 -20.46 7.55
C LEU A 121 12.21 -20.70 7.52
N THR A 122 12.94 -19.90 6.75
CA THR A 122 14.40 -20.03 6.63
C THR A 122 15.09 -19.77 7.97
N TYR A 123 14.67 -18.74 8.71
CA TYR A 123 15.18 -18.44 10.04
C TYR A 123 14.92 -19.59 11.01
N TYR A 124 13.70 -20.12 11.03
CA TYR A 124 13.33 -21.25 11.89
C TYR A 124 14.17 -22.51 11.61
N PHE A 125 14.41 -22.84 10.32
CA PHE A 125 15.26 -23.97 9.95
C PHE A 125 16.75 -23.74 10.29
N LEU A 126 17.25 -22.50 10.17
CA LEU A 126 18.65 -22.15 10.48
C LEU A 126 18.95 -22.11 11.98
N GLU A 127 17.96 -21.78 12.81
CA GLU A 127 18.14 -21.72 14.27
C GLU A 127 18.05 -23.12 14.92
N GLN A 128 17.46 -24.11 14.24
CA GLN A 128 17.41 -25.51 14.69
C GLN A 128 18.66 -26.35 14.35
N LEU A 129 19.62 -25.79 13.60
CA LEU A 129 20.78 -26.50 13.05
C LEU A 129 22.06 -26.07 13.78
#